data_AF-A0AA47P6N4-F1
#
_entry.id   AF-A0AA47P6N4-F1
#
_cell.length_a   1.000
_cell.length_b   1.000
_cell.length_c   1.000
_cell.angle_alpha   90.00
_cell.angle_beta   90.00
_cell.angle_gamma   90.00
#
_symmetry.space_group_name_H-M   'P 1'
#
loop_
_entity.id
_entity.type
_entity.pdbx_description
1 polymer ?
#
loop_
_entity_poly.entity_id
_entity_poly.type
_entity_poly.pdbx_seq_one_letter_code
_entity_poly.pdbx_strand_id
1 'polypeptide(L)'
;MVNLTQIMRQKDDLVFAELLNRLRVKTKTDALRDEDRALLTQSVIDVKDSPLDALHIFATNKEVDEHNRKTVAALHADFVNVKAQDYTKDPTTGEMIKKGGFTGMKRDLPDCIQAAHGVHIMILRNLDVEDGLVNGTFGTIANIVPGQRQQDGKTTVTMIGLQLDNPIAGQRFRKKIQGQSDNLVYIERTEENMTKKGAVRRQFPMKLAFACTAHKVQGMTMESAVVSLKRVFEPGMSYVALSRTTSLRGLNITDFEEKKIYADPEITAAMENMNQASFECARPLLQHVKLAEGTAQNLKIIHHNAQGLPSHIEDLKCHHELALADVLCITETHLSGSFVSPTFHLEGYNMFARSRQVSYTNFPDMATKDGGGVAVYCKSHIQAEARRYFQNVTDLEFVVVKLEAPVRAVIAAVYRPPHFCLKKFLPNLESLLDSLDMMNHQPVIVCGDFNEDLLCKGKKAIQELFQSKGYTQLITAATTENRTLLDHIYVSQPHTCVQSGVLQTYYSYHSPVYCVLTL
;
A
#
# COMPACT_ATOMS: atom_id res chain seq x y z
N MET A 1 -7.36 6.94 7.86
CA MET A 1 -6.18 7.58 7.25
C MET A 1 -5.23 7.90 8.40
N VAL A 2 -3.96 7.53 8.32
CA VAL A 2 -2.98 7.69 9.41
C VAL A 2 -2.05 8.84 9.05
N ASN A 3 -1.86 9.80 9.95
CA ASN A 3 -0.93 10.91 9.77
C ASN A 3 0.36 10.65 10.55
N LEU A 4 1.50 10.72 9.89
CA LEU A 4 2.81 10.58 10.54
C LEU A 4 3.32 11.96 10.94
N THR A 5 3.70 12.11 12.21
CA THR A 5 4.13 13.40 12.79
C THR A 5 5.65 13.53 12.95
N GLN A 6 6.39 12.41 12.95
CA GLN A 6 7.83 12.41 13.14
C GLN A 6 8.57 12.61 11.81
N ILE A 7 9.45 13.62 11.76
CA ILE A 7 10.29 13.92 10.60
C ILE A 7 11.60 13.15 10.73
N MET A 8 11.82 12.19 9.83
CA MET A 8 13.04 11.38 9.83
C MET A 8 14.16 11.98 8.97
N ARG A 9 13.82 12.75 7.93
CA ARG A 9 14.81 13.26 6.95
C ARG A 9 15.71 14.35 7.55
N GLN A 10 15.14 15.29 8.29
CA GLN A 10 15.84 16.39 8.96
C GLN A 10 15.95 16.19 10.47
N LYS A 11 15.97 14.93 10.93
CA LYS A 11 15.94 14.60 12.38
C LYS A 11 17.10 15.23 13.17
N ASP A 12 18.24 15.46 12.52
CA ASP A 12 19.47 15.97 13.13
C ASP A 12 19.56 17.51 13.06
N ASP A 13 18.61 18.18 12.37
CA ASP A 13 18.53 19.64 12.24
C ASP A 13 17.08 20.10 12.53
N LEU A 14 16.75 20.16 13.83
CA LEU A 14 15.41 20.47 14.30
C LEU A 14 14.94 21.86 13.85
N VAL A 15 15.84 22.85 13.86
CA VAL A 15 15.54 24.23 13.43
C VAL A 15 15.11 24.26 11.97
N PHE A 16 15.83 23.52 11.11
CA PHE A 16 15.46 23.38 9.71
C PHE A 16 14.15 22.60 9.51
N ALA A 17 13.94 21.52 10.26
CA ALA A 17 12.70 20.74 10.20
C ALA A 17 11.46 21.59 10.56
N GLU A 18 11.57 22.42 11.60
CA GLU A 18 10.51 23.33 12.02
C GLU A 18 10.25 24.43 11.00
N LEU A 19 11.31 25.02 10.41
CA LEU A 19 11.20 25.95 9.29
C LEU A 19 10.40 25.31 8.14
N LEU A 20 10.79 24.11 7.70
CA LEU A 20 10.11 23.41 6.62
C LEU A 20 8.63 23.14 6.93
N ASN A 21 8.29 22.77 8.17
CA ASN A 21 6.89 22.59 8.59
C ASN A 21 6.08 23.87 8.48
N ARG A 22 6.67 25.03 8.82
CA ARG A 22 6.02 26.33 8.64
C ARG A 22 5.84 26.65 7.15
N LEU A 23 6.87 26.42 6.32
CA LEU A 23 6.77 26.62 4.87
C LEU A 23 5.72 25.72 4.21
N ARG A 24 5.48 24.53 4.77
CA ARG A 24 4.49 23.55 4.26
C ARG A 24 3.06 24.07 4.27
N VAL A 25 2.72 24.93 5.21
CA VAL A 25 1.35 25.45 5.41
C VAL A 25 1.22 26.96 5.12
N LYS A 26 2.34 27.64 4.87
CA LYS A 26 2.39 29.07 4.59
C LYS A 26 1.57 29.40 3.34
N THR A 27 0.61 30.33 3.44
CA THR A 27 -0.18 30.78 2.28
C THR A 27 0.51 31.90 1.51
N LYS A 28 -0.08 32.34 0.39
CA LYS A 28 0.43 33.46 -0.41
C LYS A 28 0.37 34.81 0.32
N THR A 29 -0.60 34.98 1.21
CA THR A 29 -0.82 36.22 1.97
C THR A 29 0.08 36.32 3.20
N ASP A 30 0.55 35.18 3.71
CA ASP A 30 1.40 35.15 4.89
C ASP A 30 2.81 35.63 4.55
N ALA A 31 3.38 36.49 5.41
CA ALA A 31 4.80 36.82 5.35
C ALA A 31 5.64 35.71 6.01
N LEU A 32 6.87 35.49 5.54
CA LEU A 32 7.83 34.71 6.33
C LEU A 32 8.18 35.46 7.61
N ARG A 33 8.33 34.71 8.70
CA ARG A 33 8.92 35.22 9.95
C ARG A 33 10.35 35.68 9.68
N ASP A 34 10.79 36.70 10.40
CA ASP A 34 12.13 37.26 10.20
C ASP A 34 13.24 36.25 10.47
N GLU A 35 13.05 35.36 11.45
CA GLU A 35 13.96 34.24 11.75
C GLU A 35 14.05 33.25 10.57
N ASP A 36 12.90 32.85 10.02
CA ASP A 36 12.82 31.92 8.90
C ASP A 36 13.45 32.52 7.63
N ARG A 37 13.20 33.82 7.41
CA ARG A 37 13.84 34.59 6.35
C ARG A 37 15.35 34.64 6.54
N ALA A 38 15.83 34.92 7.75
CA ALA A 38 17.26 34.96 8.05
C ALA A 38 17.93 33.60 7.81
N LEU A 39 17.28 32.50 8.19
CA LEU A 39 17.77 31.14 7.94
C LEU A 39 17.86 30.84 6.44
N LEU A 40 16.81 31.10 5.66
CA LEU A 40 16.83 30.86 4.22
C LEU A 40 17.86 31.73 3.51
N THR A 41 18.03 32.98 3.96
CA THR A 41 18.99 33.93 3.38
C THR A 41 20.44 33.47 3.58
N GLN A 42 20.75 32.74 4.66
CA GLN A 42 22.08 32.15 4.86
C GLN A 42 22.41 31.07 3.82
N SER A 43 21.39 30.42 3.26
CA SER A 43 21.53 29.43 2.19
C SER A 43 21.51 30.04 0.80
N VAL A 44 21.29 31.36 0.66
CA VAL A 44 21.26 32.02 -0.66
C VAL A 44 22.68 32.19 -1.17
N ILE A 45 22.94 31.67 -2.36
CA ILE A 45 24.21 31.79 -3.04
C ILE A 45 24.02 32.40 -4.44
N ASP A 46 25.08 33.02 -4.95
CA ASP A 46 25.11 33.46 -6.33
C ASP A 46 25.21 32.25 -7.26
N VAL A 47 24.54 32.32 -8.41
CA VAL A 47 24.50 31.25 -9.42
C VAL A 47 25.91 30.84 -9.90
N LYS A 48 26.89 31.73 -9.79
CA LYS A 48 28.29 31.48 -10.18
C LYS A 48 29.06 30.64 -9.17
N ASP A 49 28.65 30.71 -7.90
CA ASP A 49 29.30 29.99 -6.79
C ASP A 49 28.59 28.65 -6.49
N SER A 50 27.60 28.29 -7.31
CA SER A 50 26.85 27.04 -7.17
C SER A 50 27.76 25.82 -7.39
N PRO A 51 27.75 24.84 -6.46
CA PRO A 51 28.54 23.62 -6.62
C PRO A 51 28.02 22.78 -7.79
N LEU A 52 28.83 22.63 -8.83
CA LEU A 52 28.47 21.90 -10.06
C LEU A 52 28.22 20.41 -9.85
N ASP A 53 28.78 19.83 -8.79
CA ASP A 53 28.66 18.42 -8.42
C ASP A 53 27.37 18.11 -7.64
N ALA A 54 26.71 19.13 -7.09
CA ALA A 54 25.44 18.95 -6.40
C ALA A 54 24.26 18.93 -7.40
N LEU A 55 23.23 18.15 -7.08
CA LEU A 55 22.02 18.12 -7.91
C LEU A 55 21.33 19.48 -7.88
N HIS A 56 21.11 20.04 -9.07
CA HIS A 56 20.34 21.27 -9.25
C HIS A 56 18.85 20.97 -9.46
N ILE A 57 18.00 21.64 -8.70
CA ILE A 57 16.55 21.47 -8.73
C ILE A 57 15.92 22.71 -9.34
N PHE A 58 15.23 22.53 -10.46
CA PHE A 58 14.52 23.60 -11.19
C PHE A 58 13.02 23.33 -11.28
N ALA A 59 12.26 24.36 -11.64
CA ALA A 59 10.82 24.23 -11.87
C ALA A 59 10.49 23.61 -13.24
N THR A 60 11.27 23.90 -14.29
CA THR A 60 10.94 23.50 -15.66
C THR A 60 11.99 22.58 -16.30
N ASN A 61 11.55 21.69 -17.21
CA ASN A 61 12.48 20.82 -17.95
C ASN A 61 13.44 21.61 -18.82
N LYS A 62 13.02 22.77 -19.34
CA LYS A 62 13.89 23.64 -20.16
C LYS A 62 15.12 24.11 -19.38
N GLU A 63 14.94 24.52 -18.12
CA GLU A 63 16.06 24.92 -17.24
C GLU A 63 16.97 23.73 -16.93
N VAL A 64 16.36 22.57 -16.63
CA VAL A 64 17.08 21.31 -16.38
C VAL A 64 17.95 20.92 -17.57
N ASP A 65 17.38 20.89 -18.77
CA ASP A 65 18.08 20.44 -19.99
C ASP A 65 19.19 21.43 -20.37
N GLU A 66 18.96 22.73 -20.18
CA GLU A 66 19.97 23.76 -20.43
C GLU A 66 21.14 23.68 -19.44
N HIS A 67 20.84 23.53 -18.14
CA HIS A 67 21.86 23.40 -17.10
C HIS A 67 22.67 22.13 -17.31
N ASN A 68 22.02 20.96 -17.46
CA ASN A 68 22.68 19.69 -17.72
C ASN A 68 23.67 19.77 -18.90
N ARG A 69 23.24 20.35 -20.02
CA ARG A 69 24.09 20.47 -21.21
C ARG A 69 25.31 21.35 -20.98
N LYS A 70 25.14 22.47 -20.25
CA LYS A 70 26.23 23.38 -19.90
C LYS A 70 27.20 22.73 -18.92
N THR A 71 26.70 22.04 -17.89
CA THR A 71 27.51 21.37 -16.88
C THR A 71 28.37 20.27 -17.48
N VAL A 72 27.80 19.43 -18.37
CA VAL A 72 28.59 18.41 -19.07
C VAL A 72 29.68 19.04 -19.94
N ALA A 73 29.36 20.10 -20.70
CA ALA A 73 30.34 20.79 -21.53
C ALA A 73 31.45 21.50 -20.73
N ALA A 74 31.18 21.86 -19.47
CA ALA A 74 32.15 22.49 -18.58
C ALA A 74 33.04 21.48 -17.84
N LEU A 75 32.47 20.35 -17.38
CA LEU A 75 33.16 19.35 -16.57
C LEU A 75 33.88 18.29 -17.40
N HIS A 76 33.39 17.98 -18.60
CA HIS A 76 33.92 16.92 -19.44
C HIS A 76 34.30 17.48 -20.80
N ALA A 77 35.59 17.51 -21.14
CA ALA A 77 36.06 18.01 -22.44
C ALA A 77 35.97 16.96 -23.56
N ASP A 78 35.87 15.68 -23.20
CA ASP A 78 35.96 14.49 -24.06
C ASP A 78 34.60 13.83 -24.33
N PHE A 79 33.49 14.52 -24.01
CA PHE A 79 32.16 13.94 -24.16
C PHE A 79 31.81 13.60 -25.62
N VAL A 80 31.12 12.47 -25.78
CA VAL A 80 30.61 12.00 -27.08
C VAL A 80 29.13 12.32 -27.18
N ASN A 81 28.73 12.92 -28.30
CA ASN A 81 27.32 13.18 -28.60
C ASN A 81 26.64 11.94 -29.21
N VAL A 82 25.91 11.21 -28.38
CA VAL A 82 25.18 10.00 -28.75
C VAL A 82 23.80 10.37 -29.29
N LYS A 83 23.71 10.57 -30.60
CA LYS A 83 22.45 10.91 -31.29
C LYS A 83 21.47 9.73 -31.33
N ALA A 84 20.18 10.05 -31.26
CA ALA A 84 19.10 9.11 -31.49
C ALA A 84 19.11 8.62 -32.95
N GLN A 85 18.63 7.40 -33.16
CA GLN A 85 18.41 6.84 -34.49
C GLN A 85 16.91 6.79 -34.73
N ASP A 86 16.44 7.63 -35.63
CA ASP A 86 15.02 7.76 -35.92
C ASP A 86 14.68 7.11 -37.26
N TYR A 87 13.57 6.37 -37.27
CA TYR A 87 13.11 5.58 -38.39
C TYR A 87 11.66 5.96 -38.71
N THR A 88 11.32 5.99 -39.99
CA THR A 88 9.95 6.17 -40.46
C THR A 88 9.59 5.08 -41.44
N LYS A 89 8.32 4.67 -41.43
CA LYS A 89 7.81 3.71 -42.40
C LYS A 89 7.76 4.34 -43.80
N ASP A 90 8.36 3.68 -44.79
CA ASP A 90 8.20 4.01 -46.20
C ASP A 90 6.74 3.76 -46.62
N PRO A 91 6.02 4.76 -47.16
CA PRO A 91 4.64 4.58 -47.61
C PRO A 91 4.47 3.57 -48.76
N THR A 92 5.53 3.34 -49.55
CA THR A 92 5.51 2.49 -50.75
C THR A 92 6.00 1.08 -50.50
N THR A 93 7.09 0.90 -49.75
CA THR A 93 7.65 -0.45 -49.48
C THR A 93 7.24 -1.01 -48.11
N GLY A 94 6.76 -0.15 -47.21
CA GLY A 94 6.46 -0.52 -45.83
C GLY A 94 7.69 -0.74 -44.95
N GLU A 95 8.90 -0.57 -45.48
CA GLU A 95 10.16 -0.74 -44.76
C GLU A 95 10.47 0.46 -43.85
N MET A 96 11.25 0.23 -42.79
CA MET A 96 11.66 1.29 -41.87
C MET A 96 12.94 1.97 -42.37
N ILE A 97 12.81 3.22 -42.83
CA ILE A 97 13.93 4.01 -43.35
C ILE A 97 14.43 4.97 -42.26
N LYS A 98 15.74 4.95 -42.02
CA LYS A 98 16.41 5.90 -41.12
C LYS A 98 16.35 7.32 -41.70
N LYS A 99 15.81 8.28 -40.94
CA LYS A 99 15.78 9.71 -41.32
C LYS A 99 16.71 10.56 -40.46
N GLY A 100 17.05 11.75 -40.96
CA GLY A 100 17.80 12.76 -40.20
C GLY A 100 16.98 13.19 -38.98
N GLY A 101 17.52 12.97 -37.78
CA GLY A 101 16.81 12.92 -36.50
C GLY A 101 15.72 13.97 -36.30
N PHE A 102 14.59 13.53 -35.75
CA PHE A 102 13.48 14.37 -35.32
C PHE A 102 13.78 15.03 -33.98
N THR A 103 13.11 16.14 -33.70
CA THR A 103 13.01 16.65 -32.32
C THR A 103 11.89 15.90 -31.61
N GLY A 104 12.23 15.17 -30.56
CA GLY A 104 11.29 14.42 -29.73
C GLY A 104 10.43 15.32 -28.84
N MET A 105 9.26 14.81 -28.46
CA MET A 105 8.43 15.43 -27.42
C MET A 105 8.85 14.97 -26.03
N LYS A 106 8.31 15.60 -24.98
CA LYS A 106 8.66 15.34 -23.55
C LYS A 106 8.60 13.87 -23.12
N ARG A 107 7.76 13.04 -23.78
CA ARG A 107 7.60 11.62 -23.45
C ARG A 107 8.53 10.71 -24.24
N ASP A 108 9.10 11.18 -25.36
CA ASP A 108 9.96 10.39 -26.22
C ASP A 108 11.35 10.22 -25.57
N LEU A 109 12.12 9.24 -26.06
CA LEU A 109 13.53 9.11 -25.67
C LEU A 109 14.34 10.33 -26.14
N PRO A 110 15.44 10.70 -25.46
CA PRO A 110 16.19 11.93 -25.76
C PRO A 110 16.78 11.97 -27.18
N ASP A 111 16.77 13.15 -27.80
CA ASP A 111 17.35 13.36 -29.14
C ASP A 111 18.87 13.09 -29.17
N CYS A 112 19.56 13.45 -28.09
CA CYS A 112 21.00 13.32 -27.94
C CYS A 112 21.36 13.15 -26.45
N ILE A 113 22.34 12.30 -26.17
CA ILE A 113 22.91 12.13 -24.83
C ILE A 113 24.39 12.48 -24.93
N GLN A 114 24.85 13.42 -24.10
CA GLN A 114 26.28 13.72 -23.96
C GLN A 114 26.88 12.70 -22.99
N ALA A 115 27.64 11.74 -23.50
CA ALA A 115 28.20 10.67 -22.70
C ALA A 115 29.71 10.86 -22.55
N ALA A 116 30.19 10.91 -21.31
CA ALA A 116 31.61 10.87 -20.95
C ALA A 116 31.75 10.09 -19.64
N HIS A 117 32.95 9.63 -19.33
CA HIS A 117 33.23 9.05 -18.02
C HIS A 117 32.95 10.10 -16.91
N GLY A 118 32.22 9.73 -15.87
CA GLY A 118 31.85 10.60 -14.75
C GLY A 118 30.56 11.40 -14.95
N VAL A 119 29.89 11.31 -16.10
CA VAL A 119 28.62 12.03 -16.33
C VAL A 119 27.48 11.39 -15.54
N HIS A 120 26.78 12.20 -14.74
CA HIS A 120 25.57 11.77 -14.04
C HIS A 120 24.37 11.64 -14.97
N ILE A 121 23.66 10.51 -14.83
CA ILE A 121 22.48 10.17 -15.61
C ILE A 121 21.35 9.67 -14.71
N MET A 122 20.15 9.65 -15.28
CA MET A 122 18.97 9.07 -14.67
C MET A 122 18.22 8.21 -15.70
N ILE A 123 17.79 7.02 -15.28
CA ILE A 123 17.00 6.08 -16.08
C ILE A 123 15.58 6.64 -16.28
N LEU A 124 15.05 6.55 -17.50
CA LEU A 124 13.75 7.08 -17.92
C LEU A 124 12.63 6.03 -18.01
N ARG A 125 12.98 4.75 -18.00
CA ARG A 125 12.08 3.62 -18.23
C ARG A 125 12.29 2.53 -17.21
N ASN A 126 11.23 1.78 -16.91
CA ASN A 126 11.35 0.57 -16.10
C ASN A 126 11.96 -0.52 -16.97
N LEU A 127 13.20 -0.90 -16.68
CA LEU A 127 13.91 -1.96 -17.39
C LEU A 127 13.74 -3.30 -16.67
N ASP A 128 13.83 -3.30 -15.34
CA ASP A 128 13.52 -4.44 -14.49
C ASP A 128 13.09 -3.91 -13.11
N VAL A 129 11.81 -4.06 -12.79
CA VAL A 129 11.23 -3.55 -11.54
C VAL A 129 11.66 -4.38 -10.34
N GLU A 130 11.83 -5.69 -10.52
CA GLU A 130 12.27 -6.59 -9.44
C GLU A 130 13.73 -6.34 -9.08
N ASP A 131 14.57 -6.04 -10.08
CA ASP A 131 16.00 -5.77 -9.93
C ASP A 131 16.31 -4.28 -9.66
N GLY A 132 15.27 -3.46 -9.43
CA GLY A 132 15.41 -2.05 -9.03
C GLY A 132 15.85 -1.09 -10.14
N LEU A 133 15.85 -1.50 -11.42
CA LEU A 133 16.11 -0.64 -12.58
C LEU A 133 14.81 0.02 -13.04
N VAL A 134 14.36 0.99 -12.25
CA VAL A 134 13.11 1.72 -12.47
C VAL A 134 13.36 3.14 -12.99
N ASN A 135 12.32 3.75 -13.56
CA ASN A 135 12.32 5.17 -13.92
C ASN A 135 12.65 6.03 -12.69
N GLY A 136 13.68 6.86 -12.79
CA GLY A 136 14.19 7.67 -11.69
C GLY A 136 15.44 7.12 -11.01
N THR A 137 15.94 5.95 -11.43
CA THR A 137 17.22 5.42 -10.90
C THR A 137 18.39 6.28 -11.39
N PHE A 138 19.22 6.76 -10.46
CA PHE A 138 20.41 7.56 -10.74
C PHE A 138 21.65 6.69 -10.90
N GLY A 139 22.61 7.19 -11.67
CA GLY A 139 23.93 6.59 -11.77
C GLY A 139 24.89 7.47 -12.54
N THR A 140 26.11 7.00 -12.67
CA THR A 140 27.22 7.70 -13.32
C THR A 140 27.78 6.83 -14.44
N ILE A 141 28.08 7.43 -15.59
CA ILE A 141 28.69 6.72 -16.70
C ILE A 141 30.13 6.35 -16.33
N ALA A 142 30.44 5.06 -16.28
CA ALA A 142 31.77 4.55 -15.99
C ALA A 142 32.44 3.92 -17.22
N ASN A 143 31.65 3.44 -18.19
CA ASN A 143 32.19 2.85 -19.40
C ASN A 143 31.30 3.16 -20.61
N ILE A 144 31.90 3.35 -21.78
CA ILE A 144 31.20 3.58 -23.04
C ILE A 144 31.75 2.56 -24.03
N VAL A 145 30.91 1.60 -24.44
CA VAL A 145 31.32 0.54 -25.36
C VAL A 145 31.16 1.03 -26.80
N PRO A 146 32.28 1.18 -27.55
CA PRO A 146 32.22 1.55 -28.95
C PRO A 146 31.69 0.39 -29.80
N GLY A 147 30.87 0.73 -30.79
CA GLY A 147 30.36 -0.15 -31.82
C GLY A 147 31.12 -0.01 -33.13
N GLN A 148 30.47 -0.41 -34.23
CA GLN A 148 31.05 -0.32 -35.57
C GLN A 148 31.25 1.15 -35.99
N ARG A 149 32.36 1.41 -36.69
CA ARG A 149 32.60 2.67 -37.40
C ARG A 149 31.61 2.79 -38.55
N GLN A 150 30.84 3.87 -38.56
CA GLN A 150 29.97 4.19 -39.70
C GLN A 150 30.80 4.75 -40.87
N GLN A 151 30.22 4.72 -42.08
CA GLN A 151 30.84 5.25 -43.30
C GLN A 151 31.22 6.75 -43.19
N ASP A 152 30.59 7.50 -42.27
CA ASP A 152 30.88 8.91 -41.95
C ASP A 152 32.06 9.11 -40.97
N GLY A 153 32.84 8.06 -40.68
CA GLY A 153 34.01 8.10 -39.77
C GLY A 153 33.67 8.12 -38.27
N LYS A 154 32.39 8.21 -37.89
CA LYS A 154 31.93 8.22 -36.49
C LYS A 154 31.68 6.82 -35.95
N THR A 155 32.21 6.53 -34.76
CA THR A 155 31.97 5.29 -34.02
C THR A 155 30.60 5.34 -33.35
N THR A 156 29.78 4.30 -33.54
CA THR A 156 28.50 4.18 -32.81
C THR A 156 28.75 3.76 -31.36
N VAL A 157 27.81 4.05 -30.45
CA VAL A 157 27.85 3.51 -29.08
C VAL A 157 26.82 2.40 -28.98
N THR A 158 27.26 1.20 -28.61
CA THR A 158 26.42 0.00 -28.47
C THR A 158 25.84 -0.13 -27.07
N MET A 159 26.70 0.05 -26.05
CA MET A 159 26.31 -0.03 -24.65
C MET A 159 26.95 1.09 -23.82
N ILE A 160 26.27 1.49 -22.75
CA ILE A 160 26.80 2.41 -21.73
C ILE A 160 26.80 1.65 -20.40
N GLY A 161 27.98 1.52 -19.79
CA GLY A 161 28.16 0.94 -18.45
C GLY A 161 27.97 2.01 -17.37
N LEU A 162 27.05 1.76 -16.46
CA LEU A 162 26.64 2.68 -15.40
C LEU A 162 27.08 2.15 -14.03
N GLN A 163 27.69 3.03 -13.23
CA GLN A 163 27.83 2.86 -11.79
C GLN A 163 26.58 3.46 -11.13
N LEU A 164 25.67 2.62 -10.64
CA LEU A 164 24.44 3.09 -10.00
C LEU A 164 24.69 3.54 -8.56
N ASP A 165 23.93 4.54 -8.11
CA ASP A 165 24.00 5.05 -6.74
C ASP A 165 23.50 4.00 -5.73
N ASN A 166 22.50 3.21 -6.13
CA ASN A 166 22.08 2.03 -5.38
C ASN A 166 22.93 0.81 -5.78
N PRO A 167 23.82 0.32 -4.91
CA PRO A 167 24.72 -0.79 -5.22
C PRO A 167 24.01 -2.14 -5.35
N ILE A 168 22.74 -2.25 -4.96
CA ILE A 168 21.95 -3.49 -5.04
C ILE A 168 21.15 -3.55 -6.36
N ALA A 169 20.95 -2.42 -7.05
CA ALA A 169 20.16 -2.37 -8.27
C ALA A 169 20.90 -2.93 -9.49
N GLY A 170 20.16 -3.55 -10.41
CA GLY A 170 20.64 -3.99 -11.72
C GLY A 170 21.58 -5.20 -11.69
N GLN A 171 21.52 -6.05 -10.67
CA GLN A 171 22.41 -7.20 -10.53
C GLN A 171 22.30 -8.19 -11.70
N ARG A 172 21.10 -8.37 -12.26
CA ARG A 172 20.88 -9.22 -13.43
C ARG A 172 21.54 -8.65 -14.68
N PHE A 173 21.61 -7.32 -14.78
CA PHE A 173 22.22 -6.61 -15.90
C PHE A 173 23.75 -6.52 -15.83
N ARG A 174 24.38 -6.81 -14.68
CA ARG A 174 25.85 -6.84 -14.54
C ARG A 174 26.53 -7.99 -15.27
N LYS A 175 25.81 -9.08 -15.57
CA LYS A 175 26.39 -10.34 -16.07
C LYS A 175 26.63 -10.42 -17.59
N LYS A 176 26.47 -9.32 -18.34
CA LYS A 176 26.40 -9.35 -19.82
C LYS A 176 27.73 -9.16 -20.57
N ILE A 177 28.85 -8.84 -19.92
CA ILE A 177 30.16 -8.71 -20.62
C ILE A 177 31.25 -9.48 -19.85
N GLN A 178 32.01 -10.33 -20.54
CA GLN A 178 33.18 -11.04 -19.99
C GLN A 178 34.33 -10.05 -19.76
N GLY A 179 34.64 -9.78 -18.49
CA GLY A 179 35.76 -8.96 -18.02
C GLY A 179 35.79 -8.92 -16.48
N GLN A 180 36.94 -8.59 -15.88
CA GLN A 180 37.12 -8.54 -14.41
C GLN A 180 35.98 -7.75 -13.73
N SER A 181 35.60 -8.21 -12.54
CA SER A 181 34.39 -7.87 -11.79
C SER A 181 34.14 -6.38 -11.60
N ASP A 182 33.53 -5.75 -12.58
CA ASP A 182 33.04 -4.39 -12.46
C ASP A 182 31.55 -4.43 -12.11
N ASN A 183 31.18 -3.77 -11.01
CA ASN A 183 29.80 -3.63 -10.51
C ASN A 183 28.91 -2.76 -11.43
N LEU A 184 29.21 -2.74 -12.73
CA LEU A 184 28.61 -1.87 -13.72
C LEU A 184 27.38 -2.50 -14.37
N VAL A 185 26.34 -1.68 -14.52
CA VAL A 185 25.10 -2.05 -15.20
C VAL A 185 25.17 -1.56 -16.63
N TYR A 186 25.25 -2.49 -17.59
CA TYR A 186 25.30 -2.16 -19.01
C TYR A 186 23.91 -1.97 -19.59
N ILE A 187 23.66 -0.79 -20.12
CA ILE A 187 22.39 -0.41 -20.75
C ILE A 187 22.57 -0.35 -22.26
N GLU A 188 21.65 -0.99 -22.99
CA GLU A 188 21.53 -0.96 -24.44
C GLU A 188 20.51 0.07 -24.90
N ARG A 189 20.50 0.37 -26.20
CA ARG A 189 19.47 1.21 -26.81
C ARG A 189 18.13 0.48 -26.84
N THR A 190 17.07 1.14 -26.39
CA THR A 190 15.69 0.68 -26.57
C THR A 190 15.08 1.32 -27.80
N GLU A 191 14.08 0.64 -28.37
CA GLU A 191 13.31 1.12 -29.51
C GLU A 191 11.88 1.46 -29.04
N GLU A 192 11.42 2.67 -29.31
CA GLU A 192 10.10 3.16 -28.89
C GLU A 192 9.39 3.91 -30.02
N ASN A 193 8.06 3.74 -30.10
CA ASN A 193 7.22 4.58 -30.94
C ASN A 193 7.26 6.02 -30.44
N MET A 194 7.53 6.96 -31.34
CA MET A 194 7.48 8.38 -31.01
C MET A 194 6.04 8.87 -30.91
N THR A 195 5.85 9.97 -30.18
CA THR A 195 4.56 10.68 -30.11
C THR A 195 4.08 11.13 -31.50
N LYS A 196 5.02 11.38 -32.42
CA LYS A 196 4.71 11.60 -33.84
C LYS A 196 4.33 10.26 -34.52
N LYS A 197 3.11 10.19 -35.07
CA LYS A 197 2.60 8.99 -35.76
C LYS A 197 3.55 8.50 -36.85
N GLY A 198 3.85 7.19 -36.84
CA GLY A 198 4.64 6.52 -37.88
C GLY A 198 6.16 6.69 -37.77
N ALA A 199 6.65 7.28 -36.67
CA ALA A 199 8.07 7.39 -36.37
C ALA A 199 8.46 6.51 -35.17
N VAL A 200 9.61 5.86 -35.27
CA VAL A 200 10.21 5.02 -34.23
C VAL A 200 11.58 5.58 -33.88
N ARG A 201 11.89 5.65 -32.59
CA ARG A 201 13.15 6.16 -32.07
C ARG A 201 13.92 5.05 -31.35
N ARG A 202 15.20 4.91 -31.69
CA ARG A 202 16.14 4.03 -31.01
C ARG A 202 17.22 4.82 -30.27
N GLN A 203 17.18 4.77 -28.93
CA GLN A 203 18.09 5.51 -28.05
C GLN A 203 18.23 4.83 -26.68
N PHE A 204 19.27 5.15 -25.92
CA PHE A 204 19.36 4.72 -24.53
C PHE A 204 18.24 5.33 -23.65
N PRO A 205 17.58 4.54 -22.78
CA PRO A 205 16.49 5.00 -21.92
C PRO A 205 16.99 5.76 -20.69
N MET A 206 17.85 6.75 -20.90
CA MET A 206 18.48 7.56 -19.85
C MET A 206 18.66 9.01 -20.31
N LYS A 207 18.78 9.94 -19.36
CA LYS A 207 19.12 11.34 -19.62
C LYS A 207 20.13 11.87 -18.61
N LEU A 208 20.73 13.02 -18.92
CA LEU A 208 21.60 13.75 -18.00
C LEU A 208 20.86 14.13 -16.70
N ALA A 209 21.58 14.09 -15.58
CA ALA A 209 21.01 14.23 -14.25
C ALA A 209 21.84 15.07 -13.26
N PHE A 210 22.66 16.02 -13.74
CA PHE A 210 23.20 17.11 -12.90
C PHE A 210 22.09 18.06 -12.41
N ALA A 211 20.98 18.10 -13.15
CA ALA A 211 19.77 18.82 -12.79
C ALA A 211 18.51 17.97 -12.98
N CYS A 212 17.51 18.22 -12.13
CA CYS A 212 16.20 17.59 -12.15
C CYS A 212 15.08 18.59 -11.85
N THR A 213 13.84 18.26 -12.20
CA THR A 213 12.69 19.09 -11.83
C THR A 213 12.25 18.80 -10.40
N ALA A 214 11.63 19.78 -9.72
CA ALA A 214 11.06 19.59 -8.38
C ALA A 214 10.13 18.36 -8.27
N HIS A 215 9.30 18.10 -9.29
CA HIS A 215 8.46 16.89 -9.35
C HIS A 215 9.25 15.58 -9.41
N LYS A 216 10.45 15.59 -10.02
CA LYS A 216 11.26 14.38 -10.21
C LYS A 216 12.07 14.02 -8.97
N VAL A 217 12.37 15.00 -8.13
CA VAL A 217 13.03 14.78 -6.83
C VAL A 217 12.02 14.48 -5.72
N GLN A 218 10.73 14.38 -6.01
CA GLN A 218 9.72 14.06 -5.01
C GLN A 218 9.95 12.64 -4.44
N GLY A 219 10.17 12.53 -3.13
CA GLY A 219 10.52 11.29 -2.43
C GLY A 219 12.02 11.11 -2.17
N MET A 220 12.88 11.84 -2.88
CA MET A 220 14.34 11.73 -2.73
C MET A 220 14.84 12.43 -1.45
N THR A 221 15.99 11.95 -0.96
CA THR A 221 16.75 12.54 0.15
C THR A 221 18.18 12.75 -0.33
N MET A 222 18.75 13.93 -0.08
CA MET A 222 20.09 14.30 -0.54
C MET A 222 20.84 15.00 0.58
N GLU A 223 22.18 14.87 0.61
CA GLU A 223 23.00 15.62 1.58
C GLU A 223 23.16 17.08 1.18
N SER A 224 23.29 17.35 -0.12
CA SER A 224 23.45 18.69 -0.69
C SER A 224 22.62 18.84 -1.97
N ALA A 225 22.00 20.01 -2.15
CA ALA A 225 21.27 20.35 -3.36
C ALA A 225 21.27 21.87 -3.61
N VAL A 226 21.17 22.25 -4.88
CA VAL A 226 21.01 23.64 -5.32
C VAL A 226 19.60 23.84 -5.84
N VAL A 227 18.81 24.72 -5.22
CA VAL A 227 17.40 24.95 -5.56
C VAL A 227 17.22 26.33 -6.19
N SER A 228 16.71 26.39 -7.41
CA SER A 228 16.35 27.67 -8.04
C SER A 228 14.86 27.98 -7.86
N LEU A 229 14.55 29.15 -7.31
CA LEU A 229 13.16 29.59 -7.09
C LEU A 229 12.59 30.46 -8.23
N LYS A 230 13.41 30.81 -9.23
CA LYS A 230 13.11 31.74 -10.32
C LYS A 230 11.79 31.50 -11.05
N ARG A 231 11.54 30.24 -11.45
CA ARG A 231 10.41 29.87 -12.30
C ARG A 231 9.36 29.04 -11.58
N VAL A 232 9.32 29.08 -10.25
CA VAL A 232 8.30 28.35 -9.50
C VAL A 232 6.91 28.90 -9.84
N PHE A 233 5.97 27.98 -10.15
CA PHE A 233 4.62 28.31 -10.59
C PHE A 233 3.50 27.56 -9.85
N GLU A 234 3.78 26.41 -9.23
CA GLU A 234 2.78 25.58 -8.51
C GLU A 234 2.88 25.74 -6.98
N PRO A 235 1.73 25.64 -6.25
CA PRO A 235 1.72 25.58 -4.79
C PRO A 235 2.50 24.37 -4.28
N GLY A 236 3.23 24.53 -3.18
CA GLY A 236 4.01 23.46 -2.54
C GLY A 236 5.28 23.05 -3.29
N MET A 237 5.49 23.47 -4.53
CA MET A 237 6.65 23.06 -5.33
C MET A 237 7.98 23.53 -4.72
N SER A 238 8.03 24.76 -4.18
CA SER A 238 9.19 25.25 -3.42
C SER A 238 9.46 24.39 -2.19
N TYR A 239 8.42 24.06 -1.42
CA TYR A 239 8.55 23.18 -0.26
C TYR A 239 9.08 21.78 -0.65
N VAL A 240 8.61 21.21 -1.76
CA VAL A 240 9.11 19.92 -2.28
C VAL A 240 10.60 19.99 -2.56
N ALA A 241 11.08 21.06 -3.21
CA ALA A 241 12.48 21.24 -3.54
C ALA A 241 13.36 21.50 -2.31
N LEU A 242 12.94 22.40 -1.40
CA LEU A 242 13.71 22.76 -0.21
C LEU A 242 13.80 21.60 0.80
N SER A 243 12.76 20.76 0.89
CA SER A 243 12.72 19.64 1.84
C SER A 243 13.51 18.39 1.40
N ARG A 244 14.30 18.46 0.33
CA ARG A 244 15.14 17.34 -0.16
C ARG A 244 16.43 17.16 0.62
N THR A 245 16.98 18.25 1.15
CA THR A 245 18.23 18.20 1.91
C THR A 245 18.00 17.71 3.33
N THR A 246 18.99 17.01 3.90
CA THR A 246 18.95 16.52 5.28
C THR A 246 19.22 17.60 6.32
N SER A 247 19.89 18.70 5.94
CA SER A 247 20.22 19.83 6.81
C SER A 247 20.16 21.16 6.04
N LEU A 248 20.11 22.27 6.78
CA LEU A 248 20.17 23.62 6.19
C LEU A 248 21.52 23.88 5.52
N ARG A 249 22.62 23.34 6.08
CA ARG A 249 23.98 23.50 5.53
C ARG A 249 24.13 22.91 4.12
N GLY A 250 23.41 21.83 3.82
CA GLY A 250 23.39 21.22 2.49
C GLY A 250 22.50 21.94 1.49
N LEU A 251 21.69 22.90 1.93
CA LEU A 251 20.76 23.63 1.08
C LEU A 251 21.44 24.88 0.53
N ASN A 252 21.47 24.96 -0.80
CA ASN A 252 21.88 26.15 -1.52
C ASN A 252 20.70 26.67 -2.34
N ILE A 253 20.40 27.96 -2.28
CA ILE A 253 19.25 28.57 -2.94
C ILE A 253 19.74 29.63 -3.93
N THR A 254 19.25 29.57 -5.17
CA THR A 254 19.47 30.63 -6.16
C THR A 254 18.16 31.32 -6.53
N ASP A 255 18.26 32.57 -6.98
CA ASP A 255 17.12 33.38 -7.42
C ASP A 255 16.01 33.42 -6.33
N PHE A 256 16.38 33.74 -5.08
CA PHE A 256 15.45 33.68 -3.95
C PHE A 256 14.26 34.65 -4.13
N GLU A 257 13.06 34.09 -4.14
CA GLU A 257 11.81 34.84 -4.20
C GLU A 257 10.81 34.31 -3.15
N GLU A 258 10.68 35.02 -2.02
CA GLU A 258 9.77 34.63 -0.93
C GLU A 258 8.32 34.41 -1.42
N LYS A 259 7.82 35.24 -2.34
CA LYS A 259 6.45 35.14 -2.87
C LYS A 259 6.18 33.81 -3.57
N LYS A 260 7.22 33.06 -3.95
CA LYS A 260 7.15 31.74 -4.58
C LYS A 260 7.05 30.60 -3.56
N ILE A 261 7.16 30.89 -2.27
CA ILE A 261 7.01 29.91 -1.20
C ILE A 261 5.60 30.04 -0.62
N TYR A 262 4.70 29.18 -1.10
CA TYR A 262 3.32 29.11 -0.66
C TYR A 262 2.73 27.71 -0.85
N ALA A 263 1.74 27.38 -0.04
CA ALA A 263 0.93 26.17 -0.08
C ALA A 263 -0.50 26.48 -0.55
N ASP A 264 -1.23 25.43 -0.91
CA ASP A 264 -2.65 25.52 -1.24
C ASP A 264 -3.48 25.47 0.06
N PRO A 265 -4.34 26.47 0.35
CA PRO A 265 -5.17 26.50 1.55
C PRO A 265 -6.16 25.33 1.61
N GLU A 266 -6.61 24.79 0.47
CA GLU A 266 -7.55 23.65 0.45
C GLU A 266 -6.92 22.39 1.04
N ILE A 267 -5.61 22.20 0.85
CA ILE A 267 -4.87 21.06 1.42
C ILE A 267 -4.82 21.19 2.95
N THR A 268 -4.63 22.39 3.47
CA THR A 268 -4.59 22.63 4.93
C THR A 268 -5.95 22.33 5.55
N ALA A 269 -7.02 22.84 4.95
CA ALA A 269 -8.39 22.54 5.39
C ALA A 269 -8.70 21.03 5.29
N ALA A 270 -8.24 20.35 4.24
CA ALA A 270 -8.41 18.91 4.12
C ALA A 270 -7.66 18.16 5.23
N MET A 271 -6.45 18.57 5.57
CA MET A 271 -5.65 17.97 6.65
C MET A 271 -6.27 18.14 8.03
N GLU A 272 -6.91 19.28 8.31
CA GLU A 272 -7.65 19.51 9.57
C GLU A 272 -8.87 18.60 9.70
N ASN A 273 -9.53 18.30 8.58
CA ASN A 273 -10.67 17.39 8.53
C ASN A 273 -10.28 15.90 8.49
N MET A 274 -8.99 15.57 8.48
CA MET A 274 -8.55 14.16 8.53
C MET A 274 -8.73 13.60 9.94
N ASN A 275 -9.48 12.50 10.05
CA ASN A 275 -9.61 11.75 11.30
C ASN A 275 -8.22 11.36 11.83
N GLN A 276 -7.90 11.78 13.05
CA GLN A 276 -6.69 11.34 13.74
C GLN A 276 -6.86 9.87 14.13
N ALA A 277 -6.01 9.01 13.55
CA ALA A 277 -5.91 7.63 14.00
C ALA A 277 -5.22 7.61 15.38
N SER A 278 -5.96 7.29 16.43
CA SER A 278 -5.37 7.02 17.74
C SER A 278 -4.99 5.54 17.84
N PHE A 279 -3.91 5.25 18.55
CA PHE A 279 -3.49 3.87 18.82
C PHE A 279 -4.56 3.09 19.61
N GLU A 280 -5.30 3.78 20.47
CA GLU A 280 -6.40 3.24 21.27
C GLU A 280 -7.56 2.77 20.38
N CYS A 281 -8.01 3.60 19.42
CA CYS A 281 -9.05 3.21 18.48
C CYS A 281 -8.58 2.11 17.51
N ALA A 282 -7.27 2.03 17.24
CA ALA A 282 -6.72 1.03 16.34
C ALA A 282 -6.54 -0.36 16.98
N ARG A 283 -6.52 -0.47 18.32
CA ARG A 283 -6.25 -1.73 19.05
C ARG A 283 -7.11 -1.92 20.30
N PRO A 284 -8.44 -1.96 20.18
CA PRO A 284 -9.35 -1.98 21.31
C PRO A 284 -9.18 -3.18 22.25
N LEU A 285 -8.87 -4.38 21.75
CA LEU A 285 -8.75 -5.58 22.59
C LEU A 285 -7.44 -5.60 23.39
N LEU A 286 -6.37 -5.03 22.85
CA LEU A 286 -5.09 -4.95 23.55
C LEU A 286 -5.19 -4.05 24.79
N GLN A 287 -5.97 -2.97 24.70
CA GLN A 287 -6.21 -2.08 25.85
C GLN A 287 -6.97 -2.81 26.97
N HIS A 288 -7.97 -3.62 26.62
CA HIS A 288 -8.68 -4.45 27.59
C HIS A 288 -7.76 -5.42 28.33
N VAL A 289 -6.78 -6.02 27.65
CA VAL A 289 -5.80 -6.90 28.32
C VAL A 289 -4.97 -6.13 29.34
N LYS A 290 -4.57 -4.88 29.02
CA LYS A 290 -3.76 -4.05 29.93
C LYS A 290 -4.54 -3.54 31.14
N LEU A 291 -5.84 -3.30 31.00
CA LEU A 291 -6.69 -2.78 32.07
C LEU A 291 -7.29 -3.88 32.97
N ALA A 292 -7.35 -5.12 32.48
CA ALA A 292 -7.94 -6.25 33.21
C ALA A 292 -6.97 -6.90 34.22
N GLU A 293 -6.33 -6.10 35.07
CA GLU A 293 -5.56 -6.56 36.25
C GLU A 293 -6.48 -6.99 37.44
N GLY A 294 -7.68 -7.50 37.15
CA GLY A 294 -8.71 -7.81 38.15
C GLY A 294 -9.49 -9.10 37.87
N THR A 295 -9.99 -9.70 38.94
CA THR A 295 -10.53 -11.06 39.14
C THR A 295 -11.73 -11.53 38.27
N ALA A 296 -12.19 -10.78 37.26
CA ALA A 296 -13.33 -11.17 36.43
C ALA A 296 -12.89 -11.96 35.18
N GLN A 297 -13.46 -13.16 34.96
CA GLN A 297 -13.19 -13.95 33.76
C GLN A 297 -13.94 -13.34 32.57
N ASN A 298 -13.22 -12.58 31.75
CA ASN A 298 -13.75 -12.06 30.51
C ASN A 298 -13.59 -13.09 29.38
N LEU A 299 -14.63 -13.29 28.59
CA LEU A 299 -14.63 -14.11 27.39
C LEU A 299 -14.57 -13.22 26.15
N LYS A 300 -13.48 -13.29 25.39
CA LYS A 300 -13.29 -12.53 24.15
C LYS A 300 -13.66 -13.37 22.94
N ILE A 301 -14.66 -12.92 22.20
CA ILE A 301 -15.16 -13.61 21.01
C ILE A 301 -14.92 -12.70 19.81
N ILE A 302 -14.35 -13.26 18.75
CA ILE A 302 -14.15 -12.57 17.47
C ILE A 302 -14.78 -13.40 16.36
N HIS A 303 -15.54 -12.75 15.48
CA HIS A 303 -15.93 -13.31 14.20
C HIS A 303 -15.21 -12.62 13.06
N HIS A 304 -14.77 -13.38 12.05
CA HIS A 304 -14.14 -12.84 10.86
C HIS A 304 -14.53 -13.66 9.63
N ASN A 305 -15.09 -13.01 8.61
CA ASN A 305 -15.17 -13.59 7.28
C ASN A 305 -13.79 -13.49 6.60
N ALA A 306 -13.13 -14.65 6.43
CA ALA A 306 -11.76 -14.71 5.92
C ALA A 306 -11.66 -14.75 4.39
N GLN A 307 -12.78 -14.93 3.67
CA GLN A 307 -12.82 -15.03 2.19
C GLN A 307 -11.82 -16.03 1.59
N GLY A 308 -11.63 -17.16 2.27
CA GLY A 308 -10.65 -18.18 1.89
C GLY A 308 -9.50 -18.22 2.87
N LEU A 309 -9.65 -19.02 3.93
CA LEU A 309 -8.63 -19.23 4.94
C LEU A 309 -7.27 -19.69 4.35
N PRO A 310 -7.20 -20.55 3.31
CA PRO A 310 -5.92 -20.97 2.74
C PRO A 310 -5.03 -19.83 2.24
N SER A 311 -5.64 -18.76 1.73
CA SER A 311 -4.91 -17.59 1.21
C SER A 311 -4.40 -16.67 2.31
N HIS A 312 -4.98 -16.75 3.51
CA HIS A 312 -4.83 -15.74 4.57
C HIS A 312 -4.42 -16.32 5.93
N ILE A 313 -4.03 -17.60 5.99
CA ILE A 313 -3.70 -18.26 7.25
C ILE A 313 -2.48 -17.64 7.95
N GLU A 314 -1.47 -17.22 7.19
CA GLU A 314 -0.28 -16.57 7.76
C GLU A 314 -0.61 -15.14 8.26
N ASP A 315 -1.47 -14.43 7.54
CA ASP A 315 -1.97 -13.13 7.99
C ASP A 315 -2.75 -13.29 9.31
N LEU A 316 -3.61 -14.31 9.41
CA LEU A 316 -4.38 -14.62 10.63
C LEU A 316 -3.47 -14.94 11.82
N LYS A 317 -2.42 -15.75 11.60
CA LYS A 317 -1.44 -16.12 12.64
C LYS A 317 -0.65 -14.93 13.17
N CYS A 318 -0.33 -13.97 12.30
CA CYS A 318 0.44 -12.78 12.68
C CYS A 318 -0.43 -11.63 13.23
N HIS A 319 -1.76 -11.72 13.09
CA HIS A 319 -2.67 -10.66 13.52
C HIS A 319 -2.76 -10.57 15.04
N HIS A 320 -2.09 -9.56 15.61
CA HIS A 320 -1.91 -9.39 17.04
C HIS A 320 -3.20 -9.39 17.87
N GLU A 321 -4.32 -8.84 17.37
CA GLU A 321 -5.60 -8.82 18.09
C GLU A 321 -6.44 -10.09 17.93
N LEU A 322 -6.36 -10.77 16.78
CA LEU A 322 -7.09 -12.03 16.59
C LEU A 322 -6.54 -13.12 17.50
N ALA A 323 -5.22 -13.11 17.74
CA ALA A 323 -4.57 -13.99 18.70
C ALA A 323 -5.00 -13.77 20.17
N LEU A 324 -5.66 -12.64 20.48
CA LEU A 324 -6.18 -12.40 21.83
C LEU A 324 -7.54 -13.06 22.07
N ALA A 325 -8.24 -13.50 21.02
CA ALA A 325 -9.55 -14.11 21.12
C ALA A 325 -9.50 -15.39 21.96
N ASP A 326 -10.46 -15.58 22.85
CA ASP A 326 -10.63 -16.86 23.53
C ASP A 326 -11.39 -17.84 22.63
N VAL A 327 -12.32 -17.30 21.83
CA VAL A 327 -12.99 -18.00 20.73
C VAL A 327 -12.97 -17.15 19.46
N LEU A 328 -12.42 -17.72 18.38
CA LEU A 328 -12.31 -17.11 17.06
C LEU A 328 -13.17 -17.88 16.04
N CYS A 329 -14.23 -17.24 15.57
CA CYS A 329 -15.18 -17.78 14.61
C CYS A 329 -14.85 -17.27 13.20
N ILE A 330 -14.56 -18.19 12.28
CA ILE A 330 -14.22 -17.87 10.88
C ILE A 330 -15.33 -18.37 9.95
N THR A 331 -15.83 -17.49 9.09
CA THR A 331 -16.73 -17.84 7.97
C THR A 331 -16.01 -17.70 6.63
N GLU A 332 -16.55 -18.30 5.57
CA GLU A 332 -15.89 -18.41 4.26
C GLU A 332 -14.48 -19.02 4.39
N THR A 333 -14.39 -20.14 5.10
CA THR A 333 -13.09 -20.81 5.31
C THR A 333 -12.52 -21.43 4.04
N HIS A 334 -13.39 -21.82 3.10
CA HIS A 334 -13.08 -22.48 1.82
C HIS A 334 -12.32 -23.79 1.99
N LEU A 335 -12.41 -24.40 3.17
CA LEU A 335 -11.83 -25.70 3.43
C LEU A 335 -12.71 -26.80 2.81
N SER A 336 -12.08 -27.74 2.13
CA SER A 336 -12.74 -28.87 1.49
C SER A 336 -12.38 -30.19 2.18
N GLY A 337 -13.33 -31.13 2.19
CA GLY A 337 -13.17 -32.45 2.77
C GLY A 337 -13.37 -32.52 4.29
N SER A 338 -13.21 -33.72 4.84
CA SER A 338 -13.34 -34.01 6.27
C SER A 338 -12.04 -33.84 7.06
N PHE A 339 -10.90 -33.85 6.37
CA PHE A 339 -9.58 -33.68 6.97
C PHE A 339 -9.11 -32.25 6.79
N VAL A 340 -8.83 -31.56 7.90
CA VAL A 340 -8.25 -30.22 7.89
C VAL A 340 -6.74 -30.35 8.04
N SER A 341 -5.99 -29.79 7.09
CA SER A 341 -4.52 -29.78 7.14
C SER A 341 -4.01 -29.17 8.46
N PRO A 342 -2.95 -29.72 9.07
CA PRO A 342 -2.28 -29.11 10.23
C PRO A 342 -1.88 -27.65 10.01
N THR A 343 -1.61 -27.24 8.76
CA THR A 343 -1.26 -25.86 8.40
C THR A 343 -2.30 -24.82 8.84
N PHE A 344 -3.58 -25.21 8.88
CA PHE A 344 -4.70 -24.33 9.26
C PHE A 344 -4.96 -24.29 10.78
N HIS A 345 -4.22 -25.08 11.57
CA HIS A 345 -4.34 -25.01 13.02
C HIS A 345 -3.61 -23.78 13.56
N LEU A 346 -4.19 -23.18 14.59
CA LEU A 346 -3.57 -22.08 15.33
C LEU A 346 -2.94 -22.64 16.60
N GLU A 347 -1.73 -22.19 16.91
CA GLU A 347 -1.01 -22.62 18.12
C GLU A 347 -1.81 -22.25 19.38
N GLY A 348 -2.04 -23.23 20.25
CA GLY A 348 -2.83 -23.05 21.47
C GLY A 348 -4.35 -22.98 21.27
N TYR A 349 -4.87 -23.38 20.09
CA TYR A 349 -6.30 -23.50 19.83
C TYR A 349 -6.71 -24.90 19.37
N ASN A 350 -7.91 -25.30 19.77
CA ASN A 350 -8.66 -26.43 19.24
C ASN A 350 -9.59 -25.93 18.13
N MET A 351 -9.56 -26.57 16.96
CA MET A 351 -10.35 -26.17 15.79
C MET A 351 -11.57 -27.09 15.59
N PHE A 352 -12.72 -26.48 15.38
CA PHE A 352 -13.96 -27.16 15.01
C PHE A 352 -14.46 -26.60 13.68
N ALA A 353 -14.46 -27.39 12.62
CA ALA A 353 -14.83 -26.91 11.28
C ALA A 353 -15.96 -27.73 10.66
N ARG A 354 -16.72 -27.06 9.80
CA ARG A 354 -17.74 -27.64 8.93
C ARG A 354 -17.58 -27.05 7.54
N SER A 355 -17.38 -27.90 6.55
CA SER A 355 -17.30 -27.46 5.16
C SER A 355 -18.68 -27.27 4.54
N ARG A 356 -18.76 -26.51 3.45
CA ARG A 356 -20.01 -26.30 2.71
C ARG A 356 -20.62 -27.61 2.19
N GLN A 357 -19.78 -28.56 1.75
CA GLN A 357 -20.24 -29.82 1.14
C GLN A 357 -21.13 -30.65 2.08
N VAL A 358 -20.96 -30.52 3.40
CA VAL A 358 -21.74 -31.26 4.41
C VAL A 358 -22.82 -30.39 5.08
N SER A 359 -23.04 -29.18 4.57
CA SER A 359 -23.97 -28.20 5.15
C SER A 359 -25.30 -28.11 4.41
N TYR A 360 -25.38 -28.68 3.20
CA TYR A 360 -26.58 -28.65 2.35
C TYR A 360 -26.99 -30.06 1.96
N THR A 361 -28.01 -30.59 2.63
CA THR A 361 -28.55 -31.92 2.36
C THR A 361 -29.53 -31.92 1.18
N ASN A 362 -30.39 -30.90 1.10
CA ASN A 362 -31.48 -30.82 0.12
C ASN A 362 -31.11 -29.96 -1.10
N PHE A 363 -29.97 -29.26 -1.06
CA PHE A 363 -29.50 -28.39 -2.14
C PHE A 363 -28.10 -28.80 -2.61
N PRO A 364 -27.97 -29.88 -3.41
CA PRO A 364 -26.66 -30.36 -3.87
C PRO A 364 -25.89 -29.30 -4.68
N ASP A 365 -26.60 -28.46 -5.46
CA ASP A 365 -25.98 -27.35 -6.20
C ASP A 365 -25.34 -26.30 -5.27
N MET A 366 -25.81 -26.18 -4.03
CA MET A 366 -25.16 -25.33 -3.02
C MET A 366 -23.97 -26.05 -2.41
N ALA A 367 -24.07 -27.37 -2.15
CA ALA A 367 -22.97 -28.17 -1.60
C ALA A 367 -21.72 -28.19 -2.49
N THR A 368 -21.89 -28.12 -3.82
CA THR A 368 -20.80 -28.21 -4.80
C THR A 368 -20.21 -26.85 -5.21
N LYS A 369 -20.80 -25.73 -4.80
CA LYS A 369 -20.27 -24.40 -5.12
C LYS A 369 -18.98 -24.10 -4.38
N ASP A 370 -18.05 -23.47 -5.09
CA ASP A 370 -16.80 -22.97 -4.51
C ASP A 370 -17.06 -21.94 -3.40
N GLY A 371 -16.22 -22.00 -2.37
CA GLY A 371 -16.30 -21.17 -1.18
C GLY A 371 -17.13 -21.77 -0.05
N GLY A 372 -17.56 -20.93 0.88
CA GLY A 372 -18.28 -21.29 2.11
C GLY A 372 -17.39 -21.95 3.15
N GLY A 373 -18.02 -22.62 4.09
CA GLY A 373 -17.42 -23.26 5.25
C GLY A 373 -17.34 -22.33 6.45
N VAL A 374 -17.37 -22.95 7.62
CA VAL A 374 -17.29 -22.30 8.93
C VAL A 374 -16.29 -23.03 9.80
N ALA A 375 -15.49 -22.30 10.57
CA ALA A 375 -14.60 -22.86 11.59
C ALA A 375 -14.70 -22.04 12.87
N VAL A 376 -14.51 -22.70 14.01
CA VAL A 376 -14.42 -22.09 15.33
C VAL A 376 -13.15 -22.60 16.00
N TYR A 377 -12.28 -21.68 16.36
CA TYR A 377 -11.08 -21.95 17.14
C TYR A 377 -11.35 -21.56 18.60
N CYS A 378 -11.14 -22.48 19.54
CA CYS A 378 -11.24 -22.20 20.98
C CYS A 378 -9.88 -22.43 21.61
N LYS A 379 -9.42 -21.52 22.50
CA LYS A 379 -8.14 -21.74 23.20
C LYS A 379 -8.12 -23.09 23.90
N SER A 380 -6.99 -23.79 23.84
CA SER A 380 -6.87 -25.19 24.28
C SER A 380 -7.15 -25.43 25.76
N HIS A 381 -7.06 -24.39 26.60
CA HIS A 381 -7.41 -24.48 28.02
C HIS A 381 -8.92 -24.37 28.30
N ILE A 382 -9.72 -24.00 27.30
CA ILE A 382 -11.18 -23.95 27.40
C ILE A 382 -11.74 -25.31 27.01
N GLN A 383 -12.53 -25.90 27.90
CA GLN A 383 -13.23 -27.14 27.65
C GLN A 383 -14.40 -26.88 26.69
N ALA A 384 -14.17 -27.19 25.42
CA ALA A 384 -15.08 -26.92 24.31
C ALA A 384 -15.55 -28.21 23.63
N GLU A 385 -16.87 -28.37 23.45
CA GLU A 385 -17.49 -29.51 22.76
C GLU A 385 -18.30 -29.03 21.55
N ALA A 386 -17.97 -29.51 20.35
CA ALA A 386 -18.72 -29.15 19.14
C ALA A 386 -20.00 -29.99 18.97
N ARG A 387 -21.12 -29.31 18.71
CA ARG A 387 -22.40 -29.90 18.32
C ARG A 387 -22.61 -29.70 16.82
N ARG A 388 -22.45 -30.79 16.06
CA ARG A 388 -22.47 -30.76 14.58
C ARG A 388 -23.84 -31.07 13.97
N TYR A 389 -24.74 -31.65 14.75
CA TYR A 389 -26.05 -32.11 14.29
C TYR A 389 -27.14 -31.57 15.21
N PHE A 390 -28.14 -30.94 14.60
CA PHE A 390 -29.37 -30.49 15.26
C PHE A 390 -30.55 -31.01 14.45
N GLN A 391 -31.60 -31.43 15.14
CA GLN A 391 -32.82 -31.89 14.45
C GLN A 391 -33.41 -30.73 13.66
N ASN A 392 -33.90 -31.02 12.45
CA ASN A 392 -34.54 -30.05 11.55
C ASN A 392 -33.63 -28.93 10.99
N VAL A 393 -32.30 -29.01 11.19
CA VAL A 393 -31.34 -28.09 10.56
C VAL A 393 -30.56 -28.82 9.47
N THR A 394 -30.99 -28.70 8.22
CA THR A 394 -30.50 -29.52 7.09
C THR A 394 -29.67 -28.76 6.06
N ASP A 395 -29.92 -27.45 5.92
CA ASP A 395 -29.41 -26.63 4.81
C ASP A 395 -28.86 -25.28 5.32
N LEU A 396 -27.86 -25.37 6.19
CA LEU A 396 -27.25 -24.24 6.88
C LEU A 396 -25.76 -24.51 7.15
N GLU A 397 -24.91 -23.54 6.82
CA GLU A 397 -23.48 -23.60 7.14
C GLU A 397 -23.27 -23.07 8.56
N PHE A 398 -22.98 -23.96 9.51
CA PHE A 398 -22.79 -23.56 10.91
C PHE A 398 -21.85 -24.50 11.69
N VAL A 399 -21.28 -23.97 12.77
CA VAL A 399 -20.61 -24.74 13.82
C VAL A 399 -21.08 -24.22 15.17
N VAL A 400 -21.58 -25.11 16.03
CA VAL A 400 -21.91 -24.77 17.42
C VAL A 400 -20.89 -25.41 18.34
N VAL A 401 -20.38 -24.63 19.28
CA VAL A 401 -19.45 -25.06 20.31
C VAL A 401 -20.01 -24.70 21.67
N LYS A 402 -20.08 -25.69 22.55
CA LYS A 402 -20.49 -25.58 23.94
C LYS A 402 -19.25 -25.45 24.81
N LEU A 403 -19.15 -24.38 25.59
CA LEU A 403 -18.07 -24.16 26.55
C LEU A 403 -18.54 -24.60 27.95
N GLU A 404 -17.74 -25.44 28.62
CA GLU A 404 -18.05 -25.99 29.94
C GLU A 404 -17.20 -25.39 31.06
N ALA A 405 -15.91 -25.14 30.79
CA ALA A 405 -14.95 -24.59 31.76
C ALA A 405 -13.83 -23.84 31.01
N PRO A 406 -13.21 -22.80 31.62
CA PRO A 406 -13.56 -22.20 32.91
C PRO A 406 -14.84 -21.36 32.86
N VAL A 407 -15.29 -21.01 31.65
CA VAL A 407 -16.49 -20.21 31.40
C VAL A 407 -17.55 -21.07 30.72
N ARG A 408 -18.81 -20.89 31.11
CA ARG A 408 -19.97 -21.57 30.51
C ARG A 408 -20.66 -20.65 29.51
N ALA A 409 -20.76 -21.08 28.26
CA ALA A 409 -21.45 -20.37 27.19
C ALA A 409 -21.73 -21.31 26.00
N VAL A 410 -22.59 -20.90 25.08
CA VAL A 410 -22.78 -21.55 23.77
C VAL A 410 -22.43 -20.57 22.67
N ILE A 411 -21.59 -20.97 21.74
CA ILE A 411 -21.18 -20.14 20.60
C ILE A 411 -21.58 -20.84 19.31
N ALA A 412 -22.35 -20.15 18.49
CA ALA A 412 -22.72 -20.59 17.15
C ALA A 412 -22.11 -19.64 16.11
N ALA A 413 -21.26 -20.18 15.24
CA ALA A 413 -20.81 -19.48 14.05
C ALA A 413 -21.68 -19.91 12.87
N VAL A 414 -22.27 -18.97 12.15
CA VAL A 414 -23.21 -19.23 11.04
C VAL A 414 -22.76 -18.47 9.80
N TYR A 415 -22.88 -19.07 8.62
CA TYR A 415 -22.68 -18.39 7.36
C TYR A 415 -23.89 -18.56 6.45
N ARG A 416 -24.37 -17.44 5.89
CA ARG A 416 -25.40 -17.44 4.86
C ARG A 416 -24.77 -16.99 3.53
N PRO A 417 -24.71 -17.84 2.50
CA PRO A 417 -24.27 -17.40 1.18
C PRO A 417 -25.19 -16.30 0.60
N PRO A 418 -24.66 -15.29 -0.10
CA PRO A 418 -25.43 -14.13 -0.56
C PRO A 418 -26.57 -14.52 -1.52
N HIS A 419 -26.33 -15.54 -2.34
CA HIS A 419 -27.29 -16.04 -3.33
C HIS A 419 -28.26 -17.09 -2.77
N PHE A 420 -28.17 -17.46 -1.49
CA PHE A 420 -29.07 -18.45 -0.91
C PHE A 420 -30.40 -17.80 -0.51
N CYS A 421 -31.51 -18.37 -0.98
CA CYS A 421 -32.84 -17.78 -0.83
C CYS A 421 -33.22 -17.62 0.65
N LEU A 422 -33.57 -16.38 1.05
CA LEU A 422 -33.91 -16.06 2.44
C LEU A 422 -35.09 -16.89 2.98
N LYS A 423 -36.11 -17.17 2.16
CA LYS A 423 -37.27 -18.01 2.54
C LYS A 423 -36.89 -19.46 2.88
N LYS A 424 -35.79 -19.97 2.31
CA LYS A 424 -35.26 -21.32 2.58
C LYS A 424 -34.30 -21.32 3.77
N PHE A 425 -33.60 -20.21 3.96
CA PHE A 425 -32.65 -20.01 5.05
C PHE A 425 -33.34 -19.83 6.41
N LEU A 426 -34.35 -18.94 6.50
CA LEU A 426 -34.97 -18.56 7.77
C LEU A 426 -35.51 -19.75 8.59
N PRO A 427 -36.22 -20.74 8.03
CA PRO A 427 -36.70 -21.88 8.81
C PRO A 427 -35.57 -22.74 9.41
N ASN A 428 -34.45 -22.88 8.69
CA ASN A 428 -33.28 -23.60 9.19
C ASN A 428 -32.58 -22.81 10.31
N LEU A 429 -32.49 -21.48 10.17
CA LEU A 429 -31.96 -20.62 11.22
C LEU A 429 -32.86 -20.66 12.46
N GLU A 430 -34.19 -20.55 12.29
CA GLU A 430 -35.15 -20.63 13.39
C GLU A 430 -35.05 -21.97 14.13
N SER A 431 -34.99 -23.09 13.40
CA SER A 431 -34.81 -24.43 13.99
C SER A 431 -33.48 -24.56 14.75
N LEU A 432 -32.42 -23.91 14.25
CA LEU A 432 -31.15 -23.83 14.97
C LEU A 432 -31.33 -23.05 16.27
N LEU A 433 -31.92 -21.85 16.24
CA LEU A 433 -32.14 -21.03 17.43
C LEU A 433 -33.00 -21.74 18.48
N ASP A 434 -34.08 -22.40 18.07
CA ASP A 434 -34.91 -23.22 18.98
C ASP A 434 -34.08 -24.32 19.65
N SER A 435 -33.20 -24.97 18.88
CA SER A 435 -32.29 -25.98 19.42
C SER A 435 -31.23 -25.40 20.36
N LEU A 436 -30.78 -24.17 20.12
CA LEU A 436 -29.84 -23.47 21.00
C LEU A 436 -30.50 -23.10 22.33
N ASP A 437 -31.74 -22.60 22.29
CA ASP A 437 -32.49 -22.20 23.48
C ASP A 437 -32.85 -23.41 24.37
N MET A 438 -33.01 -24.59 23.77
CA MET A 438 -33.18 -25.85 24.49
C MET A 438 -31.89 -26.36 25.16
N MET A 439 -30.72 -25.80 24.84
CA MET A 439 -29.49 -26.13 25.55
C MET A 439 -29.46 -25.40 26.90
N ASN A 440 -29.26 -26.15 27.99
CA ASN A 440 -29.16 -25.63 29.37
C ASN A 440 -27.84 -24.87 29.65
N HIS A 441 -27.38 -24.06 28.71
CA HIS A 441 -26.12 -23.31 28.77
C HIS A 441 -26.35 -21.89 28.27
N GLN A 442 -25.97 -20.92 29.08
CA GLN A 442 -26.12 -19.49 28.82
C GLN A 442 -24.82 -18.77 29.22
N PRO A 443 -24.49 -17.63 28.58
CA PRO A 443 -25.22 -17.03 27.46
C PRO A 443 -25.03 -17.82 26.15
N VAL A 444 -26.01 -17.71 25.26
CA VAL A 444 -25.89 -18.07 23.85
C VAL A 444 -25.42 -16.87 23.02
N ILE A 445 -24.36 -17.06 22.24
CA ILE A 445 -23.79 -16.11 21.30
C ILE A 445 -23.89 -16.70 19.89
N VAL A 446 -24.47 -15.95 18.95
CA VAL A 446 -24.52 -16.32 17.54
C VAL A 446 -23.83 -15.25 16.72
N CYS A 447 -22.79 -15.61 15.96
CA CYS A 447 -22.04 -14.68 15.13
C CYS A 447 -21.84 -15.23 13.73
N GLY A 448 -21.58 -14.36 12.77
CA GLY A 448 -21.51 -14.81 11.38
C GLY A 448 -21.68 -13.71 10.34
N ASP A 449 -21.45 -14.08 9.09
CA ASP A 449 -21.86 -13.29 7.94
C ASP A 449 -23.23 -13.80 7.45
N PHE A 450 -24.24 -12.96 7.65
CA PHE A 450 -25.63 -13.27 7.30
C PHE A 450 -26.02 -12.76 5.91
N ASN A 451 -25.14 -12.00 5.23
CA ASN A 451 -25.45 -11.32 3.98
C ASN A 451 -26.80 -10.54 4.05
N GLU A 452 -27.07 -9.92 5.21
CA GLU A 452 -28.18 -9.00 5.45
C GLU A 452 -27.59 -7.68 5.98
N ASP A 453 -27.53 -6.66 5.13
CA ASP A 453 -26.93 -5.37 5.48
C ASP A 453 -27.84 -4.58 6.43
N LEU A 454 -27.43 -4.40 7.70
CA LEU A 454 -28.25 -3.68 8.68
C LEU A 454 -28.17 -2.15 8.53
N LEU A 455 -27.23 -1.60 7.76
CA LEU A 455 -27.12 -0.17 7.52
C LEU A 455 -28.05 0.31 6.38
N CYS A 456 -28.45 -0.59 5.46
CA CYS A 456 -29.38 -0.22 4.40
C CYS A 456 -30.83 -0.13 4.89
N LYS A 457 -31.64 0.69 4.24
CA LYS A 457 -33.08 0.82 4.54
C LYS A 457 -33.85 -0.40 4.03
N GLY A 458 -34.75 -0.95 4.83
CA GLY A 458 -35.62 -2.07 4.45
C GLY A 458 -35.93 -3.01 5.61
N LYS A 459 -36.78 -4.01 5.37
CA LYS A 459 -37.06 -5.07 6.36
C LYS A 459 -35.83 -5.93 6.58
N LYS A 460 -35.60 -6.36 7.82
CA LYS A 460 -34.42 -7.13 8.24
C LYS A 460 -34.90 -8.43 8.86
N ALA A 461 -35.25 -9.39 8.01
CA ALA A 461 -35.97 -10.58 8.47
C ALA A 461 -35.11 -11.46 9.39
N ILE A 462 -33.78 -11.47 9.19
CA ILE A 462 -32.86 -12.21 10.07
C ILE A 462 -32.77 -11.49 11.42
N GLN A 463 -32.56 -10.17 11.42
CA GLN A 463 -32.57 -9.35 12.64
C GLN A 463 -33.90 -9.48 13.41
N GLU A 464 -35.04 -9.41 12.72
CA GLU A 464 -36.39 -9.54 13.29
C GLU A 464 -36.58 -10.92 13.94
N LEU A 465 -36.09 -11.99 13.30
CA LEU A 465 -36.11 -13.35 13.87
C LEU A 465 -35.30 -13.42 15.18
N PHE A 466 -34.05 -12.94 15.18
CA PHE A 466 -33.23 -12.92 16.40
C PHE A 466 -33.89 -12.12 17.53
N GLN A 467 -34.42 -10.94 17.21
CA GLN A 467 -35.14 -10.10 18.18
C GLN A 467 -36.38 -10.80 18.75
N SER A 468 -37.14 -11.52 17.90
CA SER A 468 -38.32 -12.28 18.35
C SER A 468 -37.97 -13.40 19.34
N LYS A 469 -36.73 -13.92 19.29
CA LYS A 469 -36.18 -14.93 20.20
C LYS A 469 -35.42 -14.31 21.40
N GLY A 470 -35.43 -12.98 21.53
CA GLY A 470 -34.80 -12.27 22.66
C GLY A 470 -33.30 -11.99 22.51
N TYR A 471 -32.72 -12.20 21.32
CA TYR A 471 -31.33 -11.88 21.07
C TYR A 471 -31.15 -10.40 20.73
N THR A 472 -30.03 -9.83 21.17
CA THR A 472 -29.62 -8.45 20.87
C THR A 472 -28.39 -8.46 19.96
N GLN A 473 -28.46 -7.71 18.87
CA GLN A 473 -27.33 -7.50 17.97
C GLN A 473 -26.39 -6.43 18.56
N LEU A 474 -25.08 -6.68 18.53
CA LEU A 474 -24.06 -5.85 19.19
C LEU A 474 -23.22 -4.93 18.27
N ILE A 475 -23.23 -5.14 16.95
CA ILE A 475 -22.34 -4.44 16.00
C ILE A 475 -23.11 -3.32 15.30
N THR A 476 -22.64 -2.09 15.41
CA THR A 476 -23.34 -0.91 14.85
C THR A 476 -22.59 -0.22 13.71
N ALA A 477 -21.31 -0.54 13.53
CA ALA A 477 -20.46 0.03 12.48
C ALA A 477 -20.41 -0.89 11.25
N ALA A 478 -20.07 -0.31 10.10
CA ALA A 478 -19.87 -1.08 8.88
C ALA A 478 -18.73 -2.10 9.03
N THR A 479 -18.90 -3.26 8.40
CA THR A 479 -17.99 -4.40 8.48
C THR A 479 -17.33 -4.70 7.14
N THR A 480 -17.60 -3.93 6.09
CA THR A 480 -16.99 -4.10 4.77
C THR A 480 -16.39 -2.81 4.21
N GLU A 481 -15.50 -2.94 3.23
CA GLU A 481 -14.90 -1.78 2.53
C GLU A 481 -15.96 -0.89 1.85
N ASN A 482 -17.09 -1.47 1.38
CA ASN A 482 -18.20 -0.71 0.80
C ASN A 482 -19.18 -0.17 1.84
N ARG A 483 -18.80 -0.14 3.12
CA ARG A 483 -19.60 0.40 4.23
C ARG A 483 -20.94 -0.30 4.47
N THR A 484 -21.01 -1.61 4.22
CA THR A 484 -22.17 -2.44 4.59
C THR A 484 -21.93 -3.14 5.93
N LEU A 485 -22.99 -3.52 6.64
CA LEU A 485 -22.91 -4.23 7.92
C LEU A 485 -23.51 -5.64 7.76
N LEU A 486 -22.66 -6.59 7.37
CA LEU A 486 -23.04 -7.97 7.04
C LEU A 486 -22.65 -8.97 8.15
N ASP A 487 -21.59 -8.65 8.88
CA ASP A 487 -21.00 -9.48 9.93
C ASP A 487 -21.61 -9.10 11.28
N HIS A 488 -22.41 -10.00 11.85
CA HIS A 488 -23.24 -9.71 13.03
C HIS A 488 -22.76 -10.52 14.24
N ILE A 489 -22.99 -9.99 15.43
CA ILE A 489 -22.93 -10.73 16.70
C ILE A 489 -24.23 -10.51 17.45
N TYR A 490 -24.93 -11.59 17.75
CA TYR A 490 -26.17 -11.65 18.51
C TYR A 490 -25.92 -12.34 19.86
N VAL A 491 -26.44 -11.77 20.94
CA VAL A 491 -26.33 -12.35 22.30
C VAL A 491 -27.68 -12.41 22.99
N SER A 492 -27.92 -13.51 23.70
CA SER A 492 -29.13 -13.75 24.51
C SER A 492 -29.14 -12.95 25.82
N GLN A 493 -27.96 -12.62 26.38
CA GLN A 493 -27.81 -11.85 27.62
C GLN A 493 -26.97 -10.60 27.38
N PRO A 494 -27.52 -9.55 26.75
CA PRO A 494 -26.75 -8.37 26.34
C PRO A 494 -26.07 -7.62 27.50
N HIS A 495 -26.61 -7.72 28.72
CA HIS A 495 -26.04 -7.10 29.91
C HIS A 495 -24.66 -7.68 30.31
N THR A 496 -24.30 -8.86 29.81
CA THR A 496 -22.97 -9.46 30.00
C THR A 496 -21.91 -8.85 29.08
N CYS A 497 -22.32 -8.19 27.99
CA CYS A 497 -21.42 -7.59 27.03
C CYS A 497 -20.91 -6.24 27.52
N VAL A 498 -19.61 -6.16 27.82
CA VAL A 498 -18.95 -4.93 28.27
C VAL A 498 -18.42 -4.09 27.12
N GLN A 499 -18.06 -4.73 26.00
CA GLN A 499 -17.57 -4.04 24.81
C GLN A 499 -17.83 -4.86 23.55
N SER A 500 -18.16 -4.18 22.46
CA SER A 500 -18.25 -4.76 21.12
C SER A 500 -17.76 -3.76 20.08
N GLY A 501 -17.40 -4.25 18.90
CA GLY A 501 -17.01 -3.36 17.81
C GLY A 501 -16.43 -4.09 16.61
N VAL A 502 -15.80 -3.29 15.74
CA VAL A 502 -15.17 -3.74 14.50
C VAL A 502 -13.66 -3.53 14.62
N LEU A 503 -12.87 -4.55 14.29
CA LEU A 503 -11.42 -4.50 14.19
C LEU A 503 -11.03 -4.19 12.74
N GLN A 504 -9.80 -3.74 12.52
CA GLN A 504 -9.29 -3.53 11.16
C GLN A 504 -8.44 -4.70 10.70
N THR A 505 -8.62 -5.09 9.44
CA THR A 505 -7.76 -6.05 8.73
C THR A 505 -7.35 -5.46 7.38
N TYR A 506 -6.28 -5.99 6.77
CA TYR A 506 -5.78 -5.54 5.46
C TYR A 506 -5.95 -6.58 4.34
N TYR A 507 -6.30 -7.83 4.68
CA TYR A 507 -6.25 -8.96 3.75
C TYR A 507 -7.62 -9.54 3.40
N SER A 508 -8.70 -9.03 3.99
CA SER A 508 -10.08 -9.43 3.69
C SER A 508 -10.93 -8.19 3.46
N TYR A 509 -11.88 -8.29 2.53
CA TYR A 509 -12.90 -7.26 2.30
C TYR A 509 -13.80 -7.05 3.52
N HIS A 510 -13.87 -8.04 4.41
CA HIS A 510 -14.61 -7.97 5.67
C HIS A 510 -13.69 -7.66 6.83
N SER A 511 -14.07 -6.68 7.63
CA SER A 511 -13.44 -6.35 8.90
C SER A 511 -13.91 -7.31 10.00
N PRO A 512 -13.03 -7.88 10.83
CA PRO A 512 -13.44 -8.71 11.95
C PRO A 512 -14.34 -7.94 12.92
N VAL A 513 -15.31 -8.62 13.53
CA VAL A 513 -16.17 -8.08 14.57
C VAL A 513 -15.92 -8.79 15.88
N TYR A 514 -16.02 -8.10 17.00
CA TYR A 514 -15.74 -8.68 18.31
C TYR A 514 -16.76 -8.30 19.36
N CYS A 515 -16.84 -9.12 20.40
CA CYS A 515 -17.44 -8.77 21.68
C CYS A 515 -16.61 -9.32 22.85
N VAL A 516 -16.73 -8.65 23.99
CA VAL A 516 -16.13 -9.05 25.26
C VAL A 516 -17.26 -9.20 26.26
N LEU A 517 -17.41 -10.40 26.80
CA LEU A 517 -18.41 -10.72 27.82
C LEU A 517 -17.73 -10.88 29.17
N THR A 518 -18.39 -10.45 30.25
CA THR A 518 -18.00 -10.75 31.63
C THR A 518 -18.93 -11.82 32.17
N LEU A 519 -18.38 -12.98 32.54
CA LEU A 519 -19.12 -14.20 32.88
C LEU A 519 -18.74 -14.80 34.24
#